data_AF-A0A0D2Y0U4-F1
#
_entry.id   AF-A0A0D2Y0U4-F1
#
_cell.length_a   1.000
_cell.length_b   1.000
_cell.length_c   1.000
_cell.angle_alpha   90.00
_cell.angle_beta   90.00
_cell.angle_gamma   90.00
#
_symmetry.space_group_name_H-M   'P 1'
#
loop_
_entity.id
_entity.type
_entity.pdbx_description
1 polymer ?
#
loop_
_entity_poly.entity_id
_entity_poly.type
_entity_poly.pdbx_seq_one_letter_code
_entity_poly.pdbx_strand_id
1 'polypeptide(L)'
;MSLQYAVLALAAATRQEFAHLAMPFYQRSRRYAEADEMKIETRLPASDDAFDMGTNEATPFLIAALQGGTLYSPFAGKVLTAHTFHRTLEHTFRSLPNDGIEDIANGPYWIRQRGIDADLSNMILYLPENLRLPQYGQNRNAVVVNVGIHTSVICIHRAALAKIREFGLAADLFANSRLRLLPSAEQILNALKSTDDAKGAMADHFLVFSAYLAALIFLEDYMETKYLKNEQHLHYILNAMAQAGEKDLFSRSLAIQLASGMKHVGMDSRTIDRVQELPPTSVSIPILAKQDKASSHITFCSILPTKSDDYSI
;
A
#
# COMPACT_ATOMS: atom_id res chain seq x y z
N MET A 1 8.12 -4.74 -30.55
CA MET A 1 7.26 -5.93 -30.84
C MET A 1 5.77 -5.67 -30.61
N SER A 2 5.36 -4.81 -29.66
CA SER A 2 3.94 -4.57 -29.36
C SER A 2 3.10 -4.15 -30.58
N LEU A 3 3.59 -3.17 -31.35
CA LEU A 3 2.90 -2.65 -32.53
C LEU A 3 2.62 -3.74 -33.58
N GLN A 4 3.55 -4.67 -33.79
CA GLN A 4 3.38 -5.77 -34.74
C GLN A 4 2.21 -6.67 -34.33
N TYR A 5 2.12 -7.03 -33.04
CA TYR A 5 1.01 -7.83 -32.53
C TYR A 5 -0.31 -7.07 -32.48
N ALA A 6 -0.29 -5.74 -32.30
CA ALA A 6 -1.51 -4.92 -32.38
C ALA A 6 -2.08 -4.95 -33.81
N VAL A 7 -1.20 -4.78 -34.81
CA VAL A 7 -1.56 -4.86 -36.24
C VAL A 7 -2.07 -6.25 -36.60
N LEU A 8 -1.43 -7.33 -36.10
CA LEU A 8 -1.89 -8.70 -36.32
C LEU A 8 -3.26 -8.96 -35.67
N ALA A 9 -3.52 -8.42 -34.49
CA ALA A 9 -4.82 -8.54 -33.82
C ALA A 9 -5.94 -7.85 -34.62
N LEU A 10 -5.67 -6.63 -35.11
CA LEU A 10 -6.57 -5.88 -35.97
C LEU A 10 -6.85 -6.62 -37.28
N ALA A 11 -5.80 -7.12 -37.94
CA ALA A 11 -5.95 -7.87 -39.19
C ALA A 11 -6.77 -9.16 -39.00
N ALA A 12 -6.49 -9.93 -37.93
CA ALA A 12 -7.20 -11.16 -37.60
C ALA A 12 -8.70 -10.92 -37.30
N ALA A 13 -9.05 -9.74 -36.78
CA ALA A 13 -10.44 -9.37 -36.50
C ALA A 13 -11.27 -9.06 -37.77
N THR A 14 -10.64 -8.77 -38.91
CA THR A 14 -11.35 -8.42 -40.15
C THR A 14 -11.85 -9.62 -40.96
N ARG A 15 -11.32 -10.83 -40.72
CA ARG A 15 -11.69 -12.03 -41.47
C ARG A 15 -12.18 -13.12 -40.52
N GLN A 16 -13.36 -13.66 -40.82
CA GLN A 16 -14.00 -14.68 -39.98
C GLN A 16 -13.14 -15.94 -39.78
N GLU A 17 -12.34 -16.31 -40.77
CA GLU A 17 -11.39 -17.44 -40.73
C GLU A 17 -10.33 -17.30 -39.62
N PHE A 18 -9.88 -16.06 -39.34
CA PHE A 18 -8.78 -15.78 -38.39
C PHE A 18 -9.24 -15.12 -37.09
N ALA A 19 -10.55 -14.93 -36.90
CA ALA A 19 -11.09 -14.23 -35.74
C ALA A 19 -10.63 -14.81 -34.39
N HIS A 20 -10.42 -16.13 -34.33
CA HIS A 20 -9.92 -16.84 -33.15
C HIS A 20 -8.48 -16.42 -32.72
N LEU A 21 -7.68 -15.87 -33.63
CA LEU A 21 -6.31 -15.40 -33.37
C LEU A 21 -6.24 -13.94 -32.89
N ALA A 22 -7.31 -13.17 -33.06
CA ALA A 22 -7.34 -11.75 -32.71
C ALA A 22 -7.06 -11.53 -31.22
N MET A 23 -7.72 -12.30 -30.35
CA MET A 23 -7.56 -12.18 -28.90
C MET A 23 -6.16 -12.60 -28.41
N PRO A 24 -5.60 -13.75 -28.84
CA PRO A 24 -4.20 -14.11 -28.54
C PRO A 24 -3.17 -13.05 -28.99
N PHE A 25 -3.32 -12.47 -30.19
CA PHE A 25 -2.41 -11.42 -30.65
C PHE A 25 -2.58 -10.12 -29.88
N TYR A 26 -3.81 -9.73 -29.54
CA TYR A 26 -4.07 -8.57 -28.71
C TYR A 26 -3.44 -8.72 -27.32
N GLN A 27 -3.60 -9.89 -26.69
CA GLN A 27 -2.96 -10.19 -25.40
C GLN A 27 -1.43 -10.13 -25.49
N ARG A 28 -0.82 -10.66 -26.56
CA ARG A 28 0.64 -10.54 -26.79
C ARG A 28 1.06 -9.10 -27.00
N SER A 29 0.32 -8.33 -27.80
CA SER A 29 0.60 -6.91 -28.04
C SER A 29 0.62 -6.12 -26.73
N ARG A 30 -0.40 -6.34 -25.89
CA ARG A 30 -0.48 -5.74 -24.55
C ARG A 30 0.69 -6.14 -23.68
N ARG A 31 1.03 -7.42 -23.59
CA ARG A 31 2.20 -7.90 -22.82
C ARG A 31 3.50 -7.23 -23.30
N TYR A 32 3.67 -7.04 -24.60
CA TYR A 32 4.85 -6.35 -25.13
C TYR A 32 4.82 -4.83 -24.88
N ALA A 33 3.65 -4.19 -24.87
CA ALA A 33 3.52 -2.77 -24.53
C ALA A 33 3.83 -2.56 -23.04
N GLU A 34 3.23 -3.37 -22.18
CA GLU A 34 3.48 -3.40 -20.74
C GLU A 34 4.98 -3.67 -20.46
N ALA A 35 5.61 -4.59 -21.22
CA ALA A 35 7.05 -4.84 -21.10
C ALA A 35 7.92 -3.68 -21.63
N ASP A 36 7.51 -2.95 -22.68
CA ASP A 36 8.25 -1.79 -23.19
C ASP A 36 8.08 -0.55 -22.29
N GLU A 37 6.91 -0.35 -21.68
CA GLU A 37 6.73 0.66 -20.62
C GLU A 37 7.67 0.37 -19.44
N MET A 38 7.89 -0.91 -19.11
CA MET A 38 8.91 -1.33 -18.14
C MET A 38 10.37 -1.18 -18.63
N LYS A 39 10.61 -0.92 -19.92
CA LYS A 39 11.94 -0.62 -20.49
C LYS A 39 12.24 0.88 -20.57
N ILE A 40 11.36 1.77 -20.12
CA ILE A 40 11.75 3.16 -19.88
C ILE A 40 12.77 3.14 -18.75
N GLU A 41 14.05 3.22 -19.12
CA GLU A 41 15.21 3.18 -18.25
C GLU A 41 15.29 4.45 -17.38
N THR A 42 14.41 4.54 -16.39
CA THR A 42 14.42 5.63 -15.42
C THR A 42 15.52 5.37 -14.41
N ARG A 43 16.50 6.27 -14.33
CA ARG A 43 17.51 6.25 -13.27
C ARG A 43 16.92 6.74 -11.96
N LEU A 44 17.41 6.21 -10.84
CA LEU A 44 17.13 6.77 -9.53
C LEU A 44 17.75 8.18 -9.41
N PRO A 45 17.18 9.06 -8.57
CA PRO A 45 17.78 10.37 -8.33
C PRO A 45 19.13 10.24 -7.63
N ALA A 46 19.98 11.26 -7.80
CA ALA A 46 21.22 11.39 -7.05
C ALA A 46 20.94 11.57 -5.54
N SER A 47 21.96 11.37 -4.70
CA SER A 47 21.88 11.72 -3.29
C SER A 47 21.72 13.23 -3.08
N ASP A 48 21.18 13.60 -1.91
CA ASP A 48 21.08 15.01 -1.49
C ASP A 48 22.48 15.65 -1.44
N ASP A 49 23.49 14.92 -0.94
CA ASP A 49 24.89 15.40 -0.91
C ASP A 49 25.43 15.71 -2.31
N ALA A 50 25.20 14.83 -3.28
CA ALA A 50 25.68 15.06 -4.64
C ALA A 50 24.95 16.23 -5.32
N PHE A 51 23.67 16.41 -5.03
CA PHE A 51 22.89 17.55 -5.48
C PHE A 51 23.42 18.87 -4.88
N ASP A 52 23.62 18.91 -3.57
CA ASP A 52 24.08 20.09 -2.83
C ASP A 52 25.51 20.49 -3.22
N MET A 53 26.38 19.52 -3.47
CA MET A 53 27.76 19.75 -3.91
C MET A 53 27.90 19.96 -5.42
N GLY A 54 26.83 19.78 -6.19
CA GLY A 54 26.87 19.86 -7.66
C GLY A 54 27.77 18.81 -8.31
N THR A 55 27.96 17.66 -7.65
CA THR A 55 28.83 16.59 -8.13
C THR A 55 28.04 15.56 -8.95
N ASN A 56 28.65 15.04 -10.01
CA ASN A 56 28.04 13.98 -10.80
C ASN A 56 28.06 12.65 -10.03
N GLU A 57 26.88 12.11 -9.75
CA GLU A 57 26.69 10.79 -9.14
C GLU A 57 26.07 9.82 -10.15
N ALA A 58 26.73 8.68 -10.36
CA ALA A 58 26.19 7.62 -11.19
C ALA A 58 25.12 6.83 -10.40
N THR A 59 23.86 6.95 -10.80
CA THR A 59 22.73 6.31 -10.12
C THR A 59 22.25 5.06 -10.86
N PRO A 60 21.80 4.00 -10.14
CA PRO A 60 21.30 2.79 -10.79
C PRO A 60 19.93 3.04 -11.44
N PHE A 61 19.53 2.15 -12.35
CA PHE A 61 18.17 2.14 -12.89
C PHE A 61 17.17 1.67 -11.84
N LEU A 62 15.96 2.23 -11.89
CA LEU A 62 14.87 1.91 -10.97
C LEU A 62 14.56 0.40 -10.95
N ILE A 63 14.47 -0.23 -12.13
CA ILE A 63 14.21 -1.68 -12.22
C ILE A 63 15.37 -2.51 -11.64
N ALA A 64 16.61 -2.07 -11.83
CA ALA A 64 17.77 -2.73 -11.23
C ALA A 64 17.73 -2.63 -9.69
N ALA A 65 17.26 -1.50 -9.15
CA ALA A 65 17.07 -1.34 -7.71
C ALA A 65 15.95 -2.22 -7.14
N LEU A 66 14.86 -2.45 -7.88
CA LEU A 66 13.80 -3.38 -7.50
C LEU A 66 14.24 -4.86 -7.52
N GLN A 67 15.18 -5.21 -8.39
CA GLN A 67 15.76 -6.56 -8.45
C GLN A 67 16.77 -6.83 -7.34
N GLY A 68 17.23 -5.78 -6.65
CA GLY A 68 18.17 -5.87 -5.53
C GLY A 68 19.64 -5.81 -5.96
N GLY A 69 20.54 -5.84 -4.96
CA GLY A 69 21.99 -5.86 -5.18
C GLY A 69 22.62 -4.54 -5.64
N THR A 70 21.85 -3.45 -5.71
CA THR A 70 22.36 -2.10 -6.00
C THR A 70 22.29 -1.22 -4.76
N LEU A 71 23.30 -0.39 -4.57
CA LEU A 71 23.29 0.65 -3.53
C LEU A 71 22.56 1.88 -4.06
N TYR A 72 21.80 2.54 -3.20
CA TYR A 72 21.11 3.79 -3.51
C TYR A 72 20.97 4.67 -2.27
N SER A 73 20.82 5.98 -2.49
CA SER A 73 20.68 6.96 -1.42
C SER A 73 19.34 6.82 -0.70
N PRO A 74 19.18 7.38 0.53
CA PRO A 74 17.89 7.36 1.20
C PRO A 74 16.78 8.05 0.42
N PHE A 75 17.10 9.16 -0.26
CA PHE A 75 16.17 9.87 -1.14
C PHE A 75 15.73 8.99 -2.33
N ALA A 76 16.68 8.30 -2.98
CA ALA A 76 16.38 7.34 -4.03
C ALA A 76 15.50 6.19 -3.54
N GLY A 77 15.72 5.70 -2.31
CA GLY A 77 14.85 4.71 -1.66
C GLY A 77 13.41 5.19 -1.50
N LYS A 78 13.22 6.48 -1.17
CA LYS A 78 11.88 7.09 -1.08
C LYS A 78 11.19 7.12 -2.45
N VAL A 79 11.90 7.46 -3.52
CA VAL A 79 11.36 7.42 -4.89
C VAL A 79 10.99 5.99 -5.29
N LEU A 80 11.85 5.02 -4.99
CA LEU A 80 11.58 3.60 -5.24
C LEU A 80 10.32 3.13 -4.51
N THR A 81 10.17 3.52 -3.24
CA THR A 81 9.00 3.20 -2.42
C THR A 81 7.74 3.88 -2.95
N ALA A 82 7.82 5.14 -3.37
CA ALA A 82 6.69 5.85 -3.96
C ALA A 82 6.23 5.18 -5.28
N HIS A 83 7.16 4.74 -6.12
CA HIS A 83 6.84 3.99 -7.34
C HIS A 83 6.11 2.68 -7.03
N THR A 84 6.65 1.86 -6.12
CA THR A 84 6.04 0.57 -5.76
C THR A 84 4.69 0.76 -5.05
N PHE A 85 4.57 1.77 -4.20
CA PHE A 85 3.30 2.13 -3.55
C PHE A 85 2.26 2.59 -4.57
N HIS A 86 2.64 3.40 -5.57
CA HIS A 86 1.74 3.79 -6.65
C HIS A 86 1.18 2.57 -7.41
N ARG A 87 2.06 1.63 -7.83
CA ARG A 87 1.65 0.38 -8.46
C ARG A 87 0.71 -0.44 -7.58
N THR A 88 0.96 -0.44 -6.27
CA THR A 88 0.10 -1.09 -5.28
C THR A 88 -1.28 -0.45 -5.22
N LEU A 89 -1.38 0.88 -5.20
CA LEU A 89 -2.66 1.59 -5.22
C LEU A 89 -3.41 1.33 -6.53
N GLU A 90 -2.74 1.40 -7.68
CA GLU A 90 -3.37 1.09 -8.96
C GLU A 90 -3.93 -0.33 -8.98
N HIS A 91 -3.18 -1.32 -8.48
CA HIS A 91 -3.64 -2.69 -8.35
C HIS A 91 -4.82 -2.86 -7.38
N THR A 92 -4.81 -2.11 -6.27
CA THR A 92 -5.86 -2.18 -5.24
C THR A 92 -7.17 -1.55 -5.70
N PHE A 93 -7.10 -0.44 -6.44
CA PHE A 93 -8.28 0.36 -6.78
C PHE A 93 -8.83 0.16 -8.19
N ARG A 94 -8.04 -0.41 -9.11
CA ARG A 94 -8.50 -0.62 -10.50
C ARG A 94 -8.87 -2.09 -10.74
N SER A 95 -10.12 -2.33 -11.08
CA SER A 95 -10.57 -3.60 -11.69
C SER A 95 -10.44 -3.51 -13.20
N LEU A 96 -9.74 -4.45 -13.85
CA LEU A 96 -9.65 -4.50 -15.31
C LEU A 96 -10.63 -5.55 -15.87
N PRO A 97 -11.29 -5.29 -17.02
CA PRO A 97 -12.30 -6.20 -17.59
C PRO A 97 -11.84 -7.64 -17.85
N ASN A 98 -10.53 -7.87 -17.99
CA ASN A 98 -9.94 -9.16 -18.34
C ASN A 98 -8.97 -9.65 -17.25
N ASP A 99 -9.28 -9.40 -15.99
CA ASP A 99 -8.35 -9.69 -14.89
C ASP A 99 -8.17 -11.18 -14.56
N GLY A 100 -9.07 -12.04 -15.06
CA GLY A 100 -8.93 -13.49 -14.94
C GLY A 100 -8.79 -13.97 -13.50
N ILE A 101 -9.61 -13.42 -12.59
CA ILE A 101 -9.49 -13.65 -11.13
C ILE A 101 -9.58 -15.14 -10.75
N GLU A 102 -10.39 -15.92 -11.46
CA GLU A 102 -10.54 -17.36 -11.20
C GLU A 102 -9.31 -18.18 -11.64
N ASP A 103 -8.52 -17.68 -12.60
CA ASP A 103 -7.25 -18.31 -13.01
C ASP A 103 -6.12 -17.86 -12.08
N ILE A 104 -6.00 -18.50 -10.92
CA ILE A 104 -4.98 -18.16 -9.92
C ILE A 104 -3.54 -18.30 -10.49
N ALA A 105 -3.34 -19.25 -11.39
CA ALA A 105 -2.02 -19.55 -11.95
C ALA A 105 -1.60 -18.49 -12.98
N ASN A 106 -2.45 -18.17 -13.95
CA ASN A 106 -2.08 -17.35 -15.11
C ASN A 106 -2.96 -16.10 -15.31
N GLY A 107 -3.92 -15.87 -14.42
CA GLY A 107 -4.78 -14.70 -14.42
C GLY A 107 -3.97 -13.41 -14.34
N PRO A 108 -4.23 -12.41 -15.20
CA PRO A 108 -3.50 -11.14 -15.21
C PRO A 108 -3.47 -10.45 -13.84
N TYR A 109 -4.54 -10.52 -13.05
CA TYR A 109 -4.55 -9.97 -11.69
C TYR A 109 -3.47 -10.61 -10.81
N TRP A 110 -3.41 -11.94 -10.76
CA TRP A 110 -2.49 -12.68 -9.90
C TRP A 110 -1.04 -12.58 -10.36
N ILE A 111 -0.81 -12.44 -11.67
CA ILE A 111 0.52 -12.11 -12.21
C ILE A 111 0.98 -10.74 -11.68
N ARG A 112 0.12 -9.72 -11.73
CA ARG A 112 0.45 -8.38 -11.19
C ARG A 112 0.65 -8.41 -9.68
N GLN A 113 -0.23 -9.10 -8.94
CA GLN A 113 -0.10 -9.30 -7.49
C GLN A 113 1.28 -9.87 -7.12
N ARG A 114 1.67 -10.98 -7.76
CA ARG A 114 2.96 -11.64 -7.49
C ARG A 114 4.15 -10.78 -7.91
N GLY A 115 4.03 -10.03 -9.01
CA GLY A 115 5.08 -9.10 -9.45
C GLY A 115 5.36 -8.01 -8.41
N ILE A 116 4.31 -7.35 -7.90
CA ILE A 116 4.46 -6.32 -6.87
C ILE A 116 4.94 -6.91 -5.54
N ASP A 117 4.43 -8.08 -5.12
CA ASP A 117 4.87 -8.74 -3.87
C ASP A 117 6.34 -9.21 -3.94
N ALA A 118 6.81 -9.62 -5.12
CA ALA A 118 8.21 -9.94 -5.36
C ALA A 118 9.11 -8.69 -5.27
N ASP A 119 8.70 -7.59 -5.91
CA ASP A 119 9.40 -6.30 -5.84
C ASP A 119 9.51 -5.81 -4.38
N LEU A 120 8.42 -5.87 -3.61
CA LEU A 120 8.41 -5.52 -2.18
C LEU A 120 9.32 -6.44 -1.36
N SER A 121 9.30 -7.74 -1.62
CA SER A 121 10.16 -8.71 -0.93
C SER A 121 11.64 -8.45 -1.21
N ASN A 122 11.99 -8.09 -2.45
CA ASN A 122 13.35 -7.71 -2.82
C ASN A 122 13.78 -6.41 -2.15
N MET A 123 12.89 -5.41 -2.08
CA MET A 123 13.17 -4.15 -1.37
C MET A 123 13.48 -4.39 0.11
N ILE A 124 12.79 -5.34 0.77
CA ILE A 124 13.08 -5.73 2.16
C ILE A 124 14.43 -6.47 2.25
N LEU A 125 14.63 -7.47 1.39
CA LEU A 125 15.80 -8.35 1.44
C LEU A 125 17.11 -7.61 1.16
N TYR A 126 17.09 -6.69 0.19
CA TYR A 126 18.27 -5.97 -0.28
C TYR A 126 18.29 -4.52 0.20
N LEU A 127 17.58 -4.19 1.28
CA LEU A 127 17.53 -2.85 1.82
C LEU A 127 18.96 -2.35 2.16
N PRO A 128 19.41 -1.23 1.59
CA PRO A 128 20.72 -0.64 1.89
C PRO A 128 20.92 -0.33 3.37
N GLU A 129 22.15 -0.42 3.86
CA GLU A 129 22.46 -0.27 5.28
C GLU A 129 22.01 1.09 5.83
N ASN A 130 22.21 2.17 5.08
CA ASN A 130 21.80 3.55 5.40
C ASN A 130 20.28 3.78 5.44
N LEU A 131 19.48 2.74 5.17
CA LEU A 131 18.02 2.74 5.23
C LEU A 131 17.49 1.75 6.29
N ARG A 132 18.35 1.00 6.99
CA ARG A 132 17.93 -0.01 7.96
C ARG A 132 17.56 0.61 9.30
N LEU A 133 16.42 0.17 9.83
CA LEU A 133 15.96 0.53 11.16
C LEU A 133 16.31 -0.58 12.15
N PRO A 134 16.57 -0.26 13.44
CA PRO A 134 16.41 1.06 14.06
C PRO A 134 17.61 2.00 13.91
N GLN A 135 18.74 1.55 13.33
CA GLN A 135 20.00 2.31 13.34
C GLN A 135 19.87 3.69 12.68
N TYR A 136 19.10 3.80 11.61
CA TYR A 136 18.88 5.04 10.87
C TYR A 136 17.51 5.69 11.16
N GLY A 137 16.95 5.49 12.36
CA GLY A 137 15.65 6.04 12.78
C GLY A 137 15.55 7.57 12.77
N GLN A 138 16.67 8.29 12.84
CA GLN A 138 16.70 9.76 12.69
C GLN A 138 16.57 10.21 11.23
N ASN A 139 16.87 9.32 10.27
CA ASN A 139 16.74 9.65 8.86
C ASN A 139 15.27 9.49 8.45
N ARG A 140 14.60 10.62 8.20
CA ARG A 140 13.19 10.63 7.79
C ARG A 140 12.92 9.81 6.53
N ASN A 141 13.84 9.79 5.57
CA ASN A 141 13.68 8.97 4.36
C ASN A 141 13.77 7.47 4.71
N ALA A 142 14.64 7.05 5.62
CA ALA A 142 14.69 5.67 6.10
C ALA A 142 13.37 5.23 6.74
N VAL A 143 12.79 6.06 7.60
CA VAL A 143 11.48 5.81 8.22
C VAL A 143 10.39 5.68 7.15
N VAL A 144 10.30 6.65 6.22
CA VAL A 144 9.29 6.65 5.15
C VAL A 144 9.43 5.43 4.22
N VAL A 145 10.65 5.02 3.89
CA VAL A 145 10.92 3.82 3.06
C VAL A 145 10.41 2.57 3.76
N ASN A 146 10.82 2.32 5.00
CA ASN A 146 10.40 1.13 5.74
C ASN A 146 8.88 1.10 5.93
N VAL A 147 8.29 2.22 6.37
CA VAL A 147 6.84 2.34 6.54
C VAL A 147 6.12 2.14 5.21
N GLY A 148 6.61 2.72 4.11
CA GLY A 148 5.97 2.63 2.81
C GLY A 148 6.01 1.25 2.18
N ILE A 149 7.11 0.50 2.37
CA ILE A 149 7.20 -0.91 1.94
C ILE A 149 6.12 -1.73 2.65
N HIS A 150 6.06 -1.68 3.99
CA HIS A 150 5.09 -2.48 4.75
C HIS A 150 3.64 -2.01 4.56
N THR A 151 3.42 -0.71 4.32
CA THR A 151 2.10 -0.20 3.94
C THR A 151 1.65 -0.80 2.60
N SER A 152 2.56 -0.89 1.63
CA SER A 152 2.29 -1.52 0.34
C SER A 152 1.95 -3.01 0.49
N VAL A 153 2.67 -3.73 1.35
CA VAL A 153 2.36 -5.14 1.69
C VAL A 153 0.94 -5.25 2.28
N ILE A 154 0.56 -4.40 3.22
CA ILE A 154 -0.81 -4.40 3.78
C ILE A 154 -1.84 -4.18 2.67
N CYS A 155 -1.68 -3.15 1.83
CA CYS A 155 -2.62 -2.81 0.78
C CYS A 155 -2.80 -3.95 -0.24
N ILE A 156 -1.69 -4.52 -0.74
CA ILE A 156 -1.77 -5.55 -1.78
C ILE A 156 -2.38 -6.86 -1.26
N HIS A 157 -2.08 -7.24 -0.01
CA HIS A 157 -2.65 -8.45 0.58
C HIS A 157 -4.12 -8.24 0.99
N ARG A 158 -4.53 -7.03 1.39
CA ARG A 158 -5.94 -6.68 1.57
C ARG A 158 -6.73 -6.77 0.26
N ALA A 159 -6.17 -6.27 -0.85
CA ALA A 159 -6.78 -6.40 -2.17
C ALA A 159 -6.97 -7.88 -2.57
N ALA A 160 -5.93 -8.71 -2.38
CA ALA A 160 -6.00 -10.14 -2.61
C ALA A 160 -7.08 -10.82 -1.77
N LEU A 161 -7.16 -10.53 -0.47
CA LEU A 161 -8.18 -11.09 0.42
C LEU A 161 -9.60 -10.72 -0.01
N ALA A 162 -9.81 -9.48 -0.48
CA ALA A 162 -11.09 -9.05 -1.02
C ALA A 162 -11.48 -9.87 -2.26
N LYS A 163 -10.55 -10.06 -3.20
CA LYS A 163 -10.78 -10.85 -4.42
C LYS A 163 -10.97 -12.34 -4.14
N ILE A 164 -10.21 -12.91 -3.22
CA ILE A 164 -10.38 -14.31 -2.78
C ILE A 164 -11.77 -14.54 -2.22
N ARG A 165 -12.29 -13.60 -1.42
CA ARG A 165 -13.65 -13.68 -0.86
C ARG A 165 -14.72 -13.49 -1.93
N GLU A 166 -14.57 -12.46 -2.77
CA GLU A 166 -15.54 -12.10 -3.83
C GLU A 166 -15.77 -13.27 -4.80
N PHE A 167 -14.72 -14.02 -5.13
CA PHE A 167 -14.78 -15.14 -6.07
C PHE A 167 -14.78 -16.53 -5.41
N GLY A 168 -14.85 -16.60 -4.07
CA GLY A 168 -14.89 -17.87 -3.34
C GLY A 168 -13.67 -18.78 -3.57
N LEU A 169 -12.46 -18.20 -3.68
CA LEU A 169 -11.22 -18.94 -3.95
C LEU A 169 -10.74 -19.73 -2.71
N ALA A 170 -9.75 -20.61 -2.91
CA ALA A 170 -9.28 -21.56 -1.90
C ALA A 170 -8.86 -20.93 -0.57
N ALA A 171 -9.20 -21.58 0.55
CA ALA A 171 -8.92 -21.12 1.91
C ALA A 171 -7.41 -20.95 2.19
N ASP A 172 -6.54 -21.76 1.57
CA ASP A 172 -5.09 -21.64 1.75
C ASP A 172 -4.55 -20.32 1.19
N LEU A 173 -5.11 -19.82 0.08
CA LEU A 173 -4.74 -18.51 -0.48
C LEU A 173 -5.13 -17.37 0.47
N PHE A 174 -6.31 -17.52 1.08
CA PHE A 174 -6.80 -16.59 2.09
C PHE A 174 -5.85 -16.56 3.30
N ALA A 175 -5.52 -17.74 3.85
CA ALA A 175 -4.61 -17.87 4.98
C ALA A 175 -3.22 -17.27 4.68
N ASN A 176 -2.64 -17.60 3.52
CA ASN A 176 -1.33 -17.09 3.10
C ASN A 176 -1.29 -15.57 3.00
N SER A 177 -2.31 -14.95 2.41
CA SER A 177 -2.37 -13.49 2.28
C SER A 177 -2.58 -12.83 3.65
N ARG A 178 -3.42 -13.44 4.50
CA ARG A 178 -3.71 -12.94 5.85
C ARG A 178 -2.48 -12.95 6.77
N LEU A 179 -1.64 -13.99 6.67
CA LEU A 179 -0.41 -14.13 7.46
C LEU A 179 0.60 -12.99 7.24
N ARG A 180 0.48 -12.22 6.16
CA ARG A 180 1.37 -11.10 5.83
C ARG A 180 1.00 -9.79 6.54
N LEU A 181 -0.23 -9.67 7.05
CA LEU A 181 -0.77 -8.42 7.56
C LEU A 181 -0.18 -8.02 8.91
N LEU A 182 -0.27 -8.89 9.93
CA LEU A 182 0.17 -8.57 11.29
C LEU A 182 1.69 -8.28 11.37
N PRO A 183 2.59 -9.08 10.77
CA PRO A 183 4.01 -8.76 10.77
C PRO A 183 4.30 -7.40 10.13
N SER A 184 3.60 -7.06 9.04
CA SER A 184 3.78 -5.76 8.37
C SER A 184 3.32 -4.59 9.25
N ALA A 185 2.21 -4.74 9.97
CA ALA A 185 1.75 -3.74 10.94
C ALA A 185 2.75 -3.55 12.10
N GLU A 186 3.34 -4.64 12.60
CA GLU A 186 4.41 -4.56 13.62
C GLU A 186 5.65 -3.84 13.08
N GLN A 187 6.06 -4.06 11.82
CA GLN A 187 7.19 -3.35 11.23
C GLN A 187 6.92 -1.85 11.07
N ILE A 188 5.70 -1.44 10.70
CA ILE A 188 5.30 -0.02 10.67
C ILE A 188 5.44 0.59 12.07
N LEU A 189 4.91 -0.08 13.10
CA LEU A 189 4.99 0.39 14.48
C LEU A 189 6.43 0.50 14.97
N ASN A 190 7.27 -0.49 14.68
CA ASN A 190 8.68 -0.50 15.06
C ASN A 190 9.46 0.63 14.35
N ALA A 191 9.17 0.88 13.07
CA ALA A 191 9.76 2.00 12.34
C ALA A 191 9.40 3.35 12.99
N LEU A 192 8.14 3.55 13.38
CA LEU A 192 7.70 4.75 14.07
C LEU A 192 8.37 4.90 15.45
N LYS A 193 8.48 3.81 16.21
CA LYS A 193 9.18 3.78 17.50
C LYS A 193 10.68 4.03 17.40
N SER A 194 11.28 3.83 16.23
CA SER A 194 12.70 4.11 16.01
C SER A 194 13.00 5.61 15.85
N THR A 195 11.97 6.45 15.72
CA THR A 195 12.12 7.91 15.65
C THR A 195 12.24 8.52 17.04
N ASP A 196 13.07 9.56 17.20
CA ASP A 196 13.14 10.33 18.46
C ASP A 196 11.89 11.20 18.69
N ASP A 197 11.19 11.56 17.61
CA ASP A 197 9.98 12.39 17.63
C ASP A 197 8.82 11.71 16.88
N ALA A 198 8.16 10.77 17.57
CA ALA A 198 7.00 10.08 17.03
C ALA A 198 5.84 11.06 16.71
N LYS A 199 5.71 12.17 17.44
CA LYS A 199 4.70 13.20 17.18
C LYS A 199 5.00 13.91 15.86
N GLY A 200 6.25 14.32 15.64
CA GLY A 200 6.70 14.93 14.38
C GLY A 200 6.58 13.98 13.20
N ALA A 201 6.88 12.69 13.39
CA ALA A 201 6.65 11.67 12.38
C ALA A 201 5.16 11.58 11.99
N MET A 202 4.25 11.62 12.97
CA MET A 202 2.79 11.60 12.75
C MET A 202 2.20 12.90 12.19
N ALA A 203 2.99 13.94 12.00
CA ALA A 203 2.58 15.13 11.24
C ALA A 203 2.72 14.92 9.71
N ASP A 204 3.49 13.91 9.27
CA ASP A 204 3.55 13.50 7.88
C ASP A 204 2.30 12.70 7.51
N HIS A 205 1.53 13.19 6.53
CA HIS A 205 0.24 12.59 6.14
C HIS A 205 0.37 11.14 5.68
N PHE A 206 1.51 10.76 5.07
CA PHE A 206 1.73 9.38 4.68
C PHE A 206 2.00 8.49 5.89
N LEU A 207 2.86 8.94 6.82
CA LEU A 207 3.20 8.16 8.02
C LEU A 207 1.99 7.95 8.94
N VAL A 208 1.17 8.99 9.16
CA VAL A 208 -0.03 8.87 9.99
C VAL A 208 -1.11 8.00 9.34
N PHE A 209 -1.24 8.05 8.01
CA PHE A 209 -2.10 7.14 7.26
C PHE A 209 -1.63 5.68 7.40
N SER A 210 -0.34 5.42 7.22
CA SER A 210 0.25 4.09 7.41
C SER A 210 0.08 3.55 8.82
N ALA A 211 0.26 4.41 9.83
CA ALA A 211 0.04 4.07 11.23
C ALA A 211 -1.43 3.70 11.50
N TYR A 212 -2.36 4.45 10.91
CA TYR A 212 -3.78 4.14 10.99
C TYR A 212 -4.10 2.78 10.35
N LEU A 213 -3.56 2.47 9.17
CA LEU A 213 -3.72 1.15 8.55
C LEU A 213 -3.18 0.02 9.43
N ALA A 214 -1.98 0.20 10.02
CA ALA A 214 -1.42 -0.76 10.97
C ALA A 214 -2.31 -0.94 12.21
N ALA A 215 -2.86 0.15 12.74
CA ALA A 215 -3.80 0.10 13.86
C ALA A 215 -5.06 -0.71 13.54
N LEU A 216 -5.61 -0.60 12.32
CA LEU A 216 -6.74 -1.43 11.91
C LEU A 216 -6.40 -2.93 11.87
N ILE A 217 -5.17 -3.31 11.49
CA ILE A 217 -4.70 -4.70 11.61
C ILE A 217 -4.66 -5.15 13.08
N PHE A 218 -4.14 -4.33 13.99
CA PHE A 218 -4.10 -4.65 15.42
C PHE A 218 -5.49 -4.76 16.04
N LEU A 219 -6.45 -3.93 15.60
CA LEU A 219 -7.84 -4.02 16.04
C LEU A 219 -8.46 -5.36 15.61
N GLU A 220 -8.29 -5.74 14.34
CA GLU A 220 -8.79 -7.03 13.83
C GLU A 220 -8.19 -8.22 14.58
N ASP A 221 -6.87 -8.22 14.78
CA ASP A 221 -6.20 -9.29 15.51
C ASP A 221 -6.63 -9.33 16.99
N TYR A 222 -6.84 -8.18 17.62
CA TYR A 222 -7.37 -8.11 18.98
C TYR A 222 -8.82 -8.61 19.09
N MET A 223 -9.68 -8.34 18.10
CA MET A 223 -11.05 -8.85 18.09
C MET A 223 -11.08 -10.38 18.15
N GLU A 224 -10.14 -11.03 17.47
CA GLU A 224 -10.04 -12.49 17.41
C GLU A 224 -9.29 -13.10 18.61
N THR A 225 -8.18 -12.51 19.02
CA THR A 225 -7.26 -13.13 19.98
C THR A 225 -7.36 -12.58 21.41
N LYS A 226 -7.89 -11.37 21.58
CA LYS A 226 -7.84 -10.58 22.83
C LYS A 226 -6.42 -10.41 23.38
N TYR A 227 -5.41 -10.40 22.51
CA TYR A 227 -4.01 -10.28 22.92
C TYR A 227 -3.65 -8.87 23.38
N LEU A 228 -3.37 -8.70 24.68
CA LEU A 228 -3.13 -7.41 25.34
C LEU A 228 -1.98 -6.57 24.72
N LYS A 229 -1.00 -7.21 24.08
CA LYS A 229 0.10 -6.50 23.41
C LYS A 229 -0.44 -5.60 22.28
N ASN A 230 -1.47 -6.03 21.56
CA ASN A 230 -2.09 -5.24 20.49
C ASN A 230 -2.84 -4.03 21.05
N GLU A 231 -3.47 -4.16 22.21
CA GLU A 231 -4.10 -3.04 22.91
C GLU A 231 -3.05 -1.96 23.28
N GLN A 232 -1.88 -2.37 23.76
CA GLN A 232 -0.76 -1.46 24.02
C GLN A 232 -0.25 -0.78 22.74
N HIS A 233 -0.14 -1.53 21.64
CA HIS A 233 0.22 -0.99 20.33
C HIS A 233 -0.79 0.08 19.86
N LEU A 234 -2.08 -0.20 20.01
CA LEU A 234 -3.17 0.71 19.65
C LEU A 234 -3.14 1.99 20.48
N HIS A 235 -2.94 1.88 21.80
CA HIS A 235 -2.79 3.04 22.66
C HIS A 235 -1.57 3.89 22.31
N TYR A 236 -0.45 3.28 21.96
CA TYR A 236 0.73 4.00 21.50
C TYR A 236 0.43 4.81 20.23
N ILE A 237 -0.18 4.17 19.22
CA ILE A 237 -0.53 4.82 17.95
C ILE A 237 -1.54 5.95 18.20
N LEU A 238 -2.61 5.68 18.95
CA LEU A 238 -3.66 6.66 19.25
C LEU A 238 -3.08 7.91 19.93
N ASN A 239 -2.20 7.72 20.93
CA ASN A 239 -1.55 8.83 21.63
C ASN A 239 -0.70 9.68 20.68
N ALA A 240 0.12 9.05 19.83
CA ALA A 240 0.97 9.76 18.89
C ALA A 240 0.14 10.54 17.84
N MET A 241 -0.91 9.93 17.31
CA MET A 241 -1.83 10.56 16.35
C MET A 241 -2.61 11.72 16.98
N ALA A 242 -3.10 11.56 18.22
CA ALA A 242 -3.83 12.60 18.93
C ALA A 242 -2.94 13.83 19.20
N GLN A 243 -1.68 13.62 19.58
CA GLN A 243 -0.72 14.70 19.77
C GLN A 243 -0.38 15.43 18.47
N ALA A 244 -0.17 14.71 17.36
CA ALA A 244 -0.01 15.34 16.05
C ALA A 244 -1.28 16.11 15.63
N GLY A 245 -2.45 15.54 15.97
CA GLY A 245 -3.77 16.11 15.76
C GLY A 245 -4.03 17.44 16.47
N GLU A 246 -3.19 17.87 17.41
CA GLU A 246 -3.26 19.22 17.99
C GLU A 246 -3.06 20.30 16.92
N LYS A 247 -2.19 20.05 15.94
CA LYS A 247 -1.81 21.00 14.89
C LYS A 247 -2.26 20.62 13.48
N ASP A 248 -2.51 19.33 13.23
CA ASP A 248 -2.90 18.83 11.91
C ASP A 248 -4.31 18.18 11.93
N LEU A 249 -5.21 18.67 11.08
CA LEU A 249 -6.60 18.19 11.05
C LEU A 249 -6.72 16.76 10.49
N PHE A 250 -5.81 16.34 9.61
CA PHE A 250 -5.81 15.01 9.03
C PHE A 250 -5.46 13.96 10.09
N SER A 251 -4.37 14.17 10.84
CA SER A 251 -3.97 13.33 11.97
C SER A 251 -5.04 13.29 13.06
N ARG A 252 -5.69 14.43 13.36
CA ARG A 252 -6.81 14.48 14.32
C ARG A 252 -7.97 13.59 13.90
N SER A 253 -8.39 13.69 12.64
CA SER A 253 -9.51 12.91 12.13
C SER A 253 -9.23 11.41 12.20
N LEU A 254 -8.03 10.98 11.82
CA LEU A 254 -7.64 9.57 11.91
C LEU A 254 -7.52 9.10 13.37
N ALA A 255 -7.09 9.96 14.30
CA ALA A 255 -7.08 9.66 15.74
C ALA A 255 -8.50 9.44 16.29
N ILE A 256 -9.46 10.30 15.92
CA ILE A 256 -10.88 10.16 16.30
C ILE A 256 -11.44 8.84 15.75
N GLN A 257 -11.16 8.53 14.49
CA GLN A 257 -11.61 7.28 13.86
C GLN A 257 -11.03 6.05 14.57
N LEU A 258 -9.73 6.08 14.93
CA LEU A 258 -9.10 5.00 15.68
C LEU A 258 -9.71 4.85 17.08
N ALA A 259 -9.91 5.94 17.81
CA ALA A 259 -10.56 5.92 19.11
C ALA A 259 -11.98 5.32 19.04
N SER A 260 -12.76 5.68 18.00
CA SER A 260 -14.07 5.06 17.74
C SER A 260 -13.97 3.56 17.50
N GLY A 261 -12.98 3.10 16.72
CA GLY A 261 -12.73 1.68 16.48
C GLY A 261 -12.38 0.92 17.77
N MET A 262 -11.47 1.46 18.58
CA MET A 262 -11.07 0.88 19.86
C MET A 262 -12.27 0.73 20.82
N LYS A 263 -13.09 1.78 20.95
CA LYS A 263 -14.30 1.75 21.79
C LYS A 263 -15.32 0.72 21.32
N HIS A 264 -15.49 0.58 20.00
CA HIS A 264 -16.42 -0.40 19.43
C HIS A 264 -16.03 -1.85 19.73
N VAL A 265 -14.73 -2.13 19.83
CA VAL A 265 -14.19 -3.46 20.18
C VAL A 265 -14.19 -3.74 21.69
N GLY A 266 -14.64 -2.76 22.50
CA GLY A 266 -14.79 -2.87 23.95
C GLY A 266 -13.57 -2.41 24.75
N MET A 267 -12.64 -1.67 24.14
CA MET A 267 -11.57 -1.01 24.89
C MET A 267 -12.11 0.26 25.53
N ASP A 268 -11.87 0.42 26.83
CA ASP A 268 -12.29 1.60 27.57
C ASP A 268 -11.09 2.25 28.25
N SER A 269 -10.90 3.55 28.02
CA SER A 269 -9.78 4.31 28.56
C SER A 269 -10.04 5.80 28.43
N ARG A 270 -9.62 6.56 29.45
CA ARG A 270 -9.71 8.04 29.47
C ARG A 270 -9.11 8.69 28.24
N THR A 271 -8.07 8.09 27.64
CA THR A 271 -7.47 8.58 26.40
C THR A 271 -8.44 8.47 25.22
N ILE A 272 -9.17 7.36 25.09
CA ILE A 272 -10.12 7.12 24.01
C ILE A 272 -11.25 8.14 24.09
N ASP A 273 -11.82 8.36 25.29
CA ASP A 273 -12.91 9.33 25.49
C ASP A 273 -12.44 10.76 25.17
N ARG A 274 -11.27 11.17 25.68
CA ARG A 274 -10.71 12.49 25.41
C ARG A 274 -10.49 12.75 23.92
N VAL A 275 -10.07 11.75 23.15
CA VAL A 275 -9.86 11.90 21.70
C VAL A 275 -11.20 11.99 20.96
N GLN A 276 -12.23 11.25 21.40
CA GLN A 276 -13.58 11.32 20.80
C GLN A 276 -14.28 12.66 21.04
N GLU A 277 -13.99 13.33 22.15
CA GLU A 277 -14.53 14.64 22.49
C GLU A 277 -13.90 15.79 21.68
N LEU A 278 -12.84 15.53 20.91
CA LEU A 278 -12.24 16.54 20.05
C LEU A 278 -13.24 17.01 18.99
N PRO A 279 -13.26 18.33 18.66
CA PRO A 279 -14.23 18.88 17.73
C PRO A 279 -14.12 18.16 16.38
N PRO A 280 -15.25 17.72 15.79
CA PRO A 280 -15.25 17.01 14.53
C PRO A 280 -14.62 17.89 13.45
N THR A 281 -13.70 17.31 12.69
CA THR A 281 -13.05 18.03 11.59
C THR A 281 -14.03 18.15 10.43
N SER A 282 -14.27 19.36 9.93
CA SER A 282 -15.07 19.63 8.72
C SER A 282 -14.44 19.12 7.43
N VAL A 283 -13.29 18.43 7.53
CA VAL A 283 -12.59 17.84 6.40
C VAL A 283 -13.26 16.52 6.08
N SER A 284 -13.98 16.48 4.96
CA SER A 284 -14.35 15.24 4.28
C SER A 284 -13.08 14.60 3.73
N ILE A 285 -12.31 13.95 4.61
CA ILE A 285 -11.17 13.14 4.20
C ILE A 285 -11.77 11.96 3.43
N PRO A 286 -11.39 11.72 2.16
CA PRO A 286 -11.76 10.51 1.48
C PRO A 286 -11.33 9.35 2.36
N ILE A 287 -12.29 8.58 2.89
CA ILE A 287 -12.01 7.47 3.78
C ILE A 287 -11.30 6.42 2.94
N LEU A 288 -9.97 6.52 2.81
CA LEU A 288 -9.18 5.63 1.95
C LEU A 288 -9.34 4.17 2.35
N ALA A 289 -9.80 3.91 3.58
CA ALA A 289 -10.00 2.62 4.20
C ALA A 289 -11.19 2.73 5.18
N LYS A 290 -12.33 2.13 4.85
CA LYS A 290 -13.50 2.02 5.72
C LYS A 290 -13.61 0.58 6.22
N GLN A 291 -13.56 0.38 7.53
CA GLN A 291 -13.86 -0.93 8.12
C GLN A 291 -15.37 -1.21 8.02
N ASP A 292 -15.73 -2.31 7.38
CA ASP A 292 -17.08 -2.86 7.35
C ASP A 292 -17.45 -3.37 8.74
N LYS A 293 -18.60 -2.92 9.23
CA LYS A 293 -19.13 -3.18 10.57
C LYS A 293 -19.58 -4.63 10.77
N ALA A 294 -19.85 -5.37 9.69
CA ALA A 294 -20.34 -6.76 9.79
C ALA A 294 -19.23 -7.82 9.65
N SER A 295 -18.13 -7.50 8.96
CA SER A 295 -17.13 -8.49 8.54
C SER A 295 -15.69 -8.19 9.00
N SER A 296 -15.49 -7.09 9.73
CA SER A 296 -14.17 -6.55 10.10
C SER A 296 -13.29 -6.24 8.87
N HIS A 297 -13.87 -6.07 7.67
CA HIS A 297 -13.15 -5.88 6.42
C HIS A 297 -12.80 -4.41 6.19
N ILE A 298 -11.53 -4.07 5.96
CA ILE A 298 -11.16 -2.74 5.46
C ILE A 298 -11.46 -2.66 3.96
N THR A 299 -12.55 -1.98 3.60
CA THR A 299 -12.83 -1.57 2.22
C THR A 299 -12.07 -0.29 1.94
N PHE A 300 -11.04 -0.36 1.10
CA PHE A 300 -10.43 0.87 0.63
C PHE A 300 -11.42 1.60 -0.29
N CYS A 301 -11.91 2.81 0.07
CA CYS A 301 -12.85 3.51 -0.82
C CYS A 301 -12.17 3.85 -2.13
N SER A 302 -12.82 3.50 -3.24
CA SER A 302 -12.51 4.08 -4.54
C SER A 302 -12.61 5.60 -4.44
N ILE A 303 -11.58 6.33 -4.90
CA ILE A 303 -11.54 7.81 -4.96
C ILE A 303 -12.46 8.34 -6.08
N LEU A 304 -13.30 7.48 -6.68
CA LEU A 304 -14.31 7.92 -7.64
C LEU A 304 -15.53 8.49 -6.90
N PRO A 305 -16.10 9.61 -7.35
CA PRO A 305 -17.33 10.13 -6.79
C PRO A 305 -18.39 9.04 -6.87
N THR A 306 -18.79 8.54 -5.70
CA THR A 306 -20.00 7.74 -5.59
C THR A 306 -21.13 8.63 -6.08
N LYS A 307 -21.74 8.27 -7.22
CA LYS A 307 -23.01 8.85 -7.62
C LYS A 307 -23.95 8.76 -6.41
N SER A 308 -24.24 9.92 -5.85
CA SER A 308 -25.29 10.14 -4.88
C SER A 308 -26.60 9.58 -5.42
N ASP A 309 -27.27 8.83 -4.56
CA ASP A 309 -28.68 8.96 -4.20
C ASP A 309 -29.71 9.14 -5.31
N ASP A 310 -30.70 8.24 -5.27
CA ASP A 310 -32.11 8.47 -5.56
C ASP A 310 -32.49 9.05 -6.92
N TYR A 311 -32.87 8.15 -7.83
CA TYR A 311 -34.02 8.42 -8.70
C TYR A 311 -35.21 7.59 -8.21
N SER A 312 -36.04 8.23 -7.40
CA SER A 312 -37.47 7.90 -7.25
C SER A 312 -38.28 9.10 -7.71
N ILE A 313 -38.52 9.20 -9.03
CA ILE A 313 -39.82 9.44 -9.66
C ILE A 313 -39.83 8.64 -10.97
#